data_AF-A0A1F2RSQ9-F1
#
_entry.id   AF-A0A1F2RSQ9-F1
#
_cell.length_a   1.000
_cell.length_b   1.000
_cell.length_c   1.000
_cell.angle_alpha   90.00
_cell.angle_beta   90.00
_cell.angle_gamma   90.00
#
_symmetry.space_group_name_H-M   'P 1'
#
loop_
_entity.id
_entity.type
_entity.pdbx_description
1 polymer ?
#
loop_
_entity_poly.entity_id
_entity_poly.type
_entity_poly.pdbx_seq_one_letter_code
_entity_poly.pdbx_strand_id
1 'polypeptide(L)'
;MVQDWGDEGGTVRFNPLLAWKRIQDARELVAATDEKFQEESSENRTAYERFYNNLAIFSGGAIALSVNYLGYLKSVSQTVLYQHLLVASWVCFLLCLLFALSYSFFYTHYVHYARLREFNQNRQKQCQTELEEMPKLNMVGASSPAERKAYADKLQLALQEYGESAKWARRKESLYSFLWRRGGLAARLAFLTGMVLLVSFAVANI
;
A
#
# COMPACT_ATOMS: atom_id res chain seq x y z
N MET A 1 -56.40 13.80 -41.67
CA MET A 1 -57.23 14.17 -40.52
C MET A 1 -57.47 12.89 -39.75
N VAL A 2 -57.04 12.85 -38.48
CA VAL A 2 -57.15 11.71 -37.52
C VAL A 2 -56.30 10.50 -37.94
N GLN A 3 -55.02 10.32 -37.54
CA GLN A 3 -54.41 10.25 -36.21
C GLN A 3 -55.21 9.37 -35.24
N ASP A 4 -54.90 8.08 -35.24
CA ASP A 4 -55.21 7.18 -34.14
C ASP A 4 -53.92 6.49 -33.70
N TRP A 5 -53.64 6.60 -32.41
CA TRP A 5 -52.43 6.18 -31.72
C TRP A 5 -52.69 4.79 -31.13
N GLY A 6 -51.81 3.81 -31.39
CA GLY A 6 -51.95 2.50 -30.75
C GLY A 6 -50.73 1.60 -30.93
N ASP A 7 -50.11 1.25 -29.80
CA ASP A 7 -49.14 0.19 -29.55
C ASP A 7 -47.67 0.37 -29.98
N GLU A 8 -46.95 1.04 -29.08
CA GLU A 8 -45.81 0.48 -28.35
C GLU A 8 -45.50 -1.00 -28.63
N GLY A 9 -44.44 -1.26 -29.40
CA GLY A 9 -44.03 -2.64 -29.69
C GLY A 9 -42.63 -2.76 -30.26
N GLY A 10 -41.74 -1.83 -29.92
CA GLY A 10 -40.33 -1.95 -30.23
C GLY A 10 -39.69 -3.04 -29.36
N THR A 11 -39.95 -4.31 -29.66
CA THR A 11 -39.13 -5.40 -29.12
C THR A 11 -37.70 -5.16 -29.59
N VAL A 12 -36.89 -4.56 -28.74
CA VAL A 12 -35.43 -4.60 -28.83
C VAL A 12 -35.10 -6.08 -28.91
N ARG A 13 -34.83 -6.60 -30.12
CA ARG A 13 -34.42 -7.98 -30.31
C ARG A 13 -33.15 -8.16 -29.49
N PHE A 14 -33.28 -8.78 -28.33
CA PHE A 14 -32.17 -9.14 -27.48
C PHE A 14 -31.26 -10.03 -28.32
N ASN A 15 -30.11 -9.49 -28.73
CA ASN A 15 -29.14 -10.23 -29.53
C ASN A 15 -28.12 -10.84 -28.57
N PRO A 16 -28.27 -12.13 -28.20
CA PRO A 16 -27.41 -12.76 -27.20
C PRO A 16 -25.94 -12.77 -27.64
N LEU A 17 -25.65 -12.81 -28.94
CA LEU A 17 -24.29 -12.76 -29.47
C LEU A 17 -23.65 -11.38 -29.28
N LEU A 18 -24.41 -10.31 -29.46
CA LEU A 18 -23.94 -8.95 -29.22
C LEU A 18 -23.72 -8.69 -27.72
N ALA A 19 -24.60 -9.24 -26.88
CA ALA A 19 -24.45 -9.19 -25.42
C ALA A 19 -23.21 -9.97 -24.95
N TRP A 20 -22.99 -11.19 -25.48
CA TRP A 20 -21.78 -11.99 -25.21
C TRP A 20 -20.50 -11.29 -25.65
N LYS A 21 -20.51 -10.70 -26.85
CA LYS A 21 -19.36 -9.93 -27.35
C LYS A 21 -19.06 -8.71 -26.46
N ARG A 22 -20.09 -7.96 -26.04
CA ARG A 22 -19.90 -6.84 -25.10
C ARG A 22 -19.37 -7.29 -23.74
N ILE A 23 -19.81 -8.44 -23.24
CA ILE A 23 -19.29 -9.01 -21.98
C ILE A 23 -17.82 -9.42 -22.17
N GLN A 24 -17.47 -9.99 -23.33
CA GLN A 24 -16.10 -10.39 -23.63
C GLN A 24 -15.19 -9.17 -23.81
N ASP A 25 -15.58 -8.19 -24.62
CA ASP A 25 -14.85 -6.93 -24.81
C ASP A 25 -14.67 -6.18 -23.47
N ALA A 26 -15.70 -6.16 -22.61
CA ALA A 26 -15.61 -5.57 -21.27
C ALA A 26 -14.65 -6.36 -20.35
N ARG A 27 -14.64 -7.69 -20.43
CA ARG A 27 -13.67 -8.52 -19.69
C ARG A 27 -12.25 -8.31 -20.18
N GLU A 28 -12.04 -8.19 -21.49
CA GLU A 28 -10.74 -7.90 -22.10
C GLU A 28 -10.24 -6.50 -21.71
N LEU A 29 -11.12 -5.49 -21.70
CA LEU A 29 -10.78 -4.14 -21.24
C LEU A 29 -10.45 -4.09 -19.74
N VAL A 30 -11.20 -4.80 -18.90
CA VAL A 30 -10.90 -4.92 -17.47
C VAL A 30 -9.56 -5.62 -17.25
N ALA A 31 -9.32 -6.74 -17.94
CA ALA A 31 -8.06 -7.47 -17.86
C ALA A 31 -6.87 -6.62 -18.32
N ALA A 32 -6.99 -5.90 -19.44
CA ALA A 32 -5.94 -5.01 -19.94
C ALA A 32 -5.69 -3.80 -19.02
N THR A 33 -6.74 -3.29 -18.35
CA THR A 33 -6.60 -2.20 -17.37
C THR A 33 -5.93 -2.70 -16.10
N ASP A 34 -6.31 -3.89 -15.62
CA ASP A 34 -5.67 -4.52 -14.46
C ASP A 34 -4.19 -4.83 -14.73
N GLU A 35 -3.86 -5.33 -15.92
CA GLU A 35 -2.48 -5.59 -16.33
C GLU A 35 -1.63 -4.31 -16.32
N LYS A 36 -2.11 -3.24 -16.95
CA LYS A 36 -1.44 -1.93 -16.91
C LYS A 36 -1.29 -1.39 -15.49
N PHE A 37 -2.31 -1.57 -14.65
CA PHE A 37 -2.25 -1.14 -13.25
C PHE A 37 -1.21 -1.93 -12.44
N GLN A 38 -1.07 -3.23 -12.69
CA GLN A 38 -0.02 -4.05 -12.06
C GLN A 38 1.37 -3.64 -12.54
N GLU A 39 1.52 -3.37 -13.84
CA GLU A 39 2.77 -2.90 -14.44
C GLU A 39 3.19 -1.55 -13.84
N GLU A 40 2.32 -0.53 -13.89
CA GLU A 40 2.57 0.79 -13.29
C GLU A 40 2.84 0.68 -11.78
N SER A 41 2.13 -0.19 -11.06
CA SER A 41 2.37 -0.42 -9.63
C SER A 41 3.77 -1.00 -9.39
N SER A 42 4.24 -1.90 -10.26
CA SER A 42 5.57 -2.50 -10.16
C SER A 42 6.68 -1.50 -10.46
N GLU A 43 6.52 -0.69 -11.51
CA GLU A 43 7.47 0.34 -11.93
C GLU A 43 7.58 1.44 -10.87
N ASN A 44 6.43 1.93 -10.39
CA ASN A 44 6.39 2.93 -9.33
C ASN A 44 7.08 2.43 -8.06
N ARG A 45 6.85 1.17 -7.67
CA ARG A 45 7.54 0.58 -6.51
C ARG A 45 9.05 0.62 -6.71
N THR A 46 9.55 0.15 -7.85
CA THR A 46 11.01 0.15 -8.13
C THR A 46 11.58 1.58 -8.17
N ALA A 47 10.85 2.54 -8.73
CA ALA A 47 11.27 3.94 -8.74
C ALA A 47 11.40 4.51 -7.31
N TYR A 48 10.42 4.25 -6.43
CA TYR A 48 10.49 4.70 -5.04
C TYR A 48 11.59 4.00 -4.25
N GLU A 49 11.78 2.69 -4.42
CA GLU A 49 12.87 1.95 -3.78
C GLU A 49 14.24 2.51 -4.18
N ARG A 50 14.44 2.78 -5.47
CA ARG A 50 15.67 3.43 -5.96
C ARG A 50 15.84 4.83 -5.36
N PHE A 51 14.78 5.62 -5.31
CA PHE A 51 14.83 6.97 -4.72
C PHE A 51 15.29 6.95 -3.26
N TYR A 52 14.67 6.12 -2.40
CA TYR A 52 15.05 6.06 -0.98
C TYR A 52 16.42 5.40 -0.76
N ASN A 53 16.80 4.41 -1.57
CA ASN A 53 18.15 3.85 -1.52
C ASN A 53 19.21 4.92 -1.86
N ASN A 54 18.98 5.71 -2.92
CA ASN A 54 19.87 6.81 -3.27
C ASN A 54 19.92 7.86 -2.14
N LEU A 55 18.79 8.17 -1.52
CA LEU A 55 18.72 9.09 -0.37
C LEU A 55 19.59 8.60 0.80
N ALA A 56 19.54 7.29 1.10
CA ALA A 56 20.37 6.67 2.13
C ALA A 56 21.86 6.73 1.77
N ILE A 57 22.23 6.43 0.52
CA ILE A 57 23.62 6.51 0.02
C ILE A 57 24.15 7.94 0.13
N PHE A 58 23.39 8.94 -0.34
CA PHE A 58 23.79 10.34 -0.25
C PHE A 58 23.94 10.80 1.19
N SER A 59 23.03 10.40 2.08
CA SER A 59 23.11 10.74 3.51
C SER A 59 24.35 10.13 4.16
N GLY A 60 24.64 8.85 3.90
CA GLY A 60 25.85 8.18 4.39
C GLY A 60 27.14 8.80 3.83
N GLY A 61 27.15 9.14 2.54
CA GLY A 61 28.26 9.82 1.89
C GLY A 61 28.52 11.22 2.45
N ALA A 62 27.47 12.01 2.69
CA ALA A 62 27.58 13.33 3.30
C ALA A 62 28.18 13.26 4.72
N ILE A 63 27.76 12.28 5.54
CA ILE A 63 28.34 12.05 6.86
C ILE A 63 29.82 11.65 6.73
N ALA A 64 30.16 10.68 5.88
CA ALA A 64 31.54 10.22 5.72
C ALA A 64 32.49 11.34 5.25
N LEU A 65 32.07 12.13 4.25
CA LEU A 65 32.86 13.26 3.73
C LEU A 65 33.03 14.36 4.78
N SER A 66 31.99 14.68 5.54
CA SER A 66 32.07 15.71 6.58
C SER A 66 32.92 15.29 7.79
N VAL A 67 32.91 14.00 8.16
CA VAL A 67 33.83 13.46 9.17
C VAL A 67 35.28 13.56 8.69
N ASN A 68 35.56 13.19 7.44
CA ASN A 68 36.89 13.32 6.84
C ASN A 68 37.35 14.78 6.79
N TYR A 69 36.47 15.71 6.42
CA TYR A 69 36.76 17.14 6.42
C TYR A 69 37.15 17.66 7.81
N LEU A 70 36.43 17.22 8.86
CA LEU A 70 36.76 17.61 10.23
C LEU A 70 38.10 17.02 10.69
N GLY A 71 38.42 15.79 10.25
CA GLY A 71 39.75 15.19 10.44
C GLY A 71 40.86 16.01 9.79
N TYR A 72 40.63 16.48 8.56
CA TYR A 72 41.55 17.40 7.87
C TYR A 72 41.71 18.72 8.62
N LEU A 73 40.62 19.40 9.02
CA LEU A 73 40.70 20.68 9.73
C LEU A 73 41.49 20.60 11.04
N LYS A 74 41.40 19.47 11.76
CA LYS A 74 42.23 19.22 12.94
C LYS A 74 43.72 19.13 12.63
N SER A 75 44.10 18.64 11.44
CA SER A 75 45.51 18.53 11.03
C SER A 75 46.15 19.87 10.65
N VAL A 76 45.36 20.86 10.20
CA VAL A 76 45.82 22.20 9.81
C VAL A 76 45.62 23.27 10.89
N SER A 77 45.22 22.89 12.11
CA SER A 77 45.08 23.79 13.28
C SER A 77 44.12 24.98 13.08
N GLN A 78 43.16 24.89 12.16
CA GLN A 78 42.13 25.92 12.00
C GLN A 78 41.05 25.78 13.09
N THR A 79 40.59 26.91 13.63
CA THR A 79 39.51 26.95 14.61
C THR A 79 38.16 26.75 13.91
N VAL A 80 37.47 25.66 14.22
CA VAL A 80 36.16 25.34 13.63
C VAL A 80 35.06 26.14 14.32
N LEU A 81 34.33 26.96 13.57
CA LEU A 81 33.16 27.69 14.04
C LEU A 81 31.89 26.83 13.89
N TYR A 82 30.92 27.02 14.80
CA TYR A 82 29.59 26.41 14.74
C TYR A 82 29.54 24.87 14.58
N GLN A 83 30.40 24.13 15.31
CA GLN A 83 30.41 22.66 15.30
C GLN A 83 29.05 22.00 15.58
N HIS A 84 28.16 22.67 16.33
CA HIS A 84 26.82 22.18 16.61
C HIS A 84 25.93 22.07 15.35
N LEU A 85 26.12 22.94 14.34
CA LEU A 85 25.40 22.85 13.07
C LEU A 85 25.78 21.57 12.33
N LEU A 86 27.07 21.21 12.36
CA LEU A 86 27.56 19.99 11.75
C LEU A 86 26.97 18.75 12.42
N VAL A 87 27.01 18.69 13.76
CA VAL A 87 26.42 17.57 14.52
C VAL A 87 24.91 17.48 14.26
N ALA A 88 24.20 18.60 14.24
CA ALA A 88 22.77 18.63 13.90
C ALA A 88 22.51 18.09 12.49
N SER A 89 23.36 18.45 11.51
CA SER A 89 23.26 17.92 10.14
C SER A 89 23.43 16.40 10.11
N TRP A 90 24.37 15.85 10.90
CA TRP A 90 24.57 14.39 10.99
C TRP A 90 23.37 13.68 11.57
N VAL A 91 22.77 14.23 12.64
CA VAL A 91 21.53 13.67 13.22
C VAL A 91 20.42 13.66 12.17
N CYS A 92 20.24 14.73 11.41
CA CYS A 92 19.28 14.79 10.31
C CYS A 92 19.56 13.73 9.23
N PHE A 93 20.82 13.56 8.79
CA PHE A 93 21.18 12.55 7.81
C PHE A 93 21.03 11.12 8.34
N LEU A 94 21.30 10.87 9.63
CA LEU A 94 21.06 9.57 10.27
C LEU A 94 19.58 9.23 10.34
N LEU A 95 18.73 10.20 10.72
CA LEU A 95 17.28 10.00 10.69
C LEU A 95 16.79 9.73 9.27
N CYS A 96 17.28 10.50 8.29
CA CYS A 96 16.99 10.26 6.88
C CYS A 96 17.35 8.83 6.46
N LEU A 97 18.56 8.37 6.80
CA LEU A 97 19.04 7.02 6.49
C LEU A 97 18.14 5.95 7.12
N LEU A 98 17.80 6.07 8.40
CA LEU A 98 16.94 5.12 9.10
C LEU A 98 15.55 5.01 8.45
N PHE A 99 14.93 6.14 8.13
CA PHE A 99 13.61 6.15 7.49
C PHE A 99 13.66 5.70 6.03
N ALA A 100 14.71 6.03 5.30
CA ALA A 100 14.89 5.63 3.91
C ALA A 100 15.10 4.11 3.78
N LEU A 101 15.94 3.51 4.63
CA LEU A 101 16.13 2.05 4.66
C LEU A 101 14.87 1.30 5.10
N SER A 102 14.10 1.87 6.03
CA SER A 102 12.87 1.25 6.53
C SER A 102 11.68 1.40 5.56
N TYR A 103 11.80 2.21 4.51
CA TYR A 103 10.69 2.55 3.61
C TYR A 103 10.09 1.31 2.95
N SER A 104 10.92 0.49 2.30
CA SER A 104 10.49 -0.73 1.61
C SER A 104 9.88 -1.76 2.56
N PHE A 105 10.43 -1.84 3.78
CA PHE A 105 9.90 -2.71 4.84
C PHE A 105 8.47 -2.30 5.21
N PHE A 106 8.23 -1.00 5.49
CA PHE A 106 6.90 -0.52 5.85
C PHE A 106 5.90 -0.63 4.71
N TYR A 107 6.32 -0.33 3.48
CA TYR A 107 5.47 -0.47 2.30
C TYR A 107 5.03 -1.93 2.08
N THR A 108 5.97 -2.87 2.15
CA THR A 108 5.68 -4.30 1.96
C THR A 108 4.70 -4.82 3.01
N HIS A 109 4.89 -4.45 4.27
CA HIS A 109 3.95 -4.83 5.35
C HIS A 109 2.59 -4.18 5.16
N TYR A 110 2.52 -2.91 4.78
CA TYR A 110 1.27 -2.25 4.46
C TYR A 110 0.48 -3.02 3.38
N VAL A 111 1.12 -3.34 2.25
CA VAL A 111 0.49 -4.09 1.15
C VAL A 111 0.03 -5.47 1.62
N HIS A 112 0.86 -6.17 2.38
CA HIS A 112 0.52 -7.49 2.93
C HIS A 112 -0.75 -7.42 3.78
N TYR A 113 -0.83 -6.51 4.75
CA TYR A 113 -1.99 -6.40 5.63
C TYR A 113 -3.23 -5.87 4.92
N ALA A 114 -3.08 -5.01 3.90
CA ALA A 114 -4.18 -4.56 3.06
C ALA A 114 -4.81 -5.75 2.31
N ARG A 115 -3.98 -6.60 1.68
CA ARG A 115 -4.43 -7.82 0.98
C ARG A 115 -5.02 -8.86 1.94
N LEU A 116 -4.41 -9.03 3.12
CA LEU A 116 -4.92 -9.95 4.13
C LEU A 116 -6.30 -9.50 4.66
N ARG A 117 -6.50 -8.19 4.84
CA ARG A 117 -7.80 -7.63 5.21
C ARG A 117 -8.84 -7.96 4.14
N GLU A 118 -8.53 -7.69 2.88
CA GLU A 118 -9.44 -7.95 1.76
C GLU A 118 -9.78 -9.44 1.64
N PHE A 119 -8.78 -10.32 1.74
CA PHE A 119 -8.97 -11.76 1.76
C PHE A 119 -9.93 -12.20 2.87
N ASN A 120 -9.71 -11.76 4.10
CA ASN A 120 -10.57 -12.10 5.23
C ASN A 120 -11.98 -11.52 5.10
N GLN A 121 -12.13 -10.31 4.57
CA GLN A 121 -13.44 -9.72 4.30
C GLN A 121 -14.22 -10.49 3.24
N ASN A 122 -13.55 -10.93 2.17
CA ASN A 122 -14.19 -11.72 1.12
C ASN A 122 -14.58 -13.12 1.63
N ARG A 123 -13.75 -13.76 2.45
CA ARG A 123 -14.09 -15.03 3.13
C ARG A 123 -15.23 -14.87 4.13
N GLN A 124 -15.24 -13.79 4.90
CA GLN A 124 -16.34 -13.50 5.81
C GLN A 124 -17.66 -13.33 5.04
N LYS A 125 -17.66 -12.55 3.95
CA LYS A 125 -18.82 -12.38 3.07
C LYS A 125 -19.26 -13.71 2.47
N GLN A 126 -18.33 -14.54 2.02
CA GLN A 126 -18.63 -15.87 1.51
C GLN A 126 -19.35 -16.73 2.56
N CYS A 127 -18.80 -16.86 3.77
CA CYS A 127 -19.44 -17.62 4.85
C CYS A 127 -20.82 -17.05 5.22
N GLN A 128 -20.98 -15.73 5.18
CA GLN A 128 -22.25 -15.07 5.43
C GLN A 128 -23.28 -15.44 4.34
N THR A 129 -22.92 -15.32 3.07
CA THR A 129 -23.80 -15.70 1.96
C THR A 129 -24.12 -17.19 2.00
N GLU A 130 -23.16 -18.06 2.32
CA GLU A 130 -23.41 -19.49 2.48
C GLU A 130 -24.41 -19.78 3.59
N LEU A 131 -24.32 -19.11 4.75
CA LEU A 131 -25.30 -19.21 5.85
C LEU A 131 -26.68 -18.69 5.47
N GLU A 132 -26.77 -17.58 4.73
CA GLU A 132 -28.04 -16.97 4.31
C GLU A 132 -28.77 -17.82 3.26
N GLU A 133 -28.01 -18.51 2.39
CA GLU A 133 -28.54 -19.35 1.31
C GLU A 133 -28.69 -20.83 1.70
N MET A 134 -28.06 -21.28 2.80
CA MET A 134 -28.23 -22.63 3.40
C MET A 134 -29.69 -23.12 3.46
N PRO A 135 -30.68 -22.31 3.88
CA PRO A 135 -32.07 -22.77 4.01
C PRO A 135 -32.76 -22.96 2.65
N LYS A 136 -32.24 -22.32 1.59
CA LYS A 136 -32.81 -22.29 0.24
C LYS A 136 -32.19 -23.33 -0.68
N LEU A 137 -30.97 -23.77 -0.37
CA LEU A 137 -30.22 -24.75 -1.15
C LEU A 137 -30.48 -26.16 -0.63
N ASN A 138 -30.92 -27.07 -1.51
CA ASN A 138 -30.87 -28.50 -1.25
C ASN A 138 -29.40 -28.94 -1.24
N MET A 139 -28.78 -28.92 -0.05
CA MET A 139 -27.41 -29.40 0.12
C MET A 139 -27.31 -30.86 -0.30
N VAL A 140 -26.58 -31.11 -1.38
CA VAL A 140 -26.25 -32.45 -1.84
C VAL A 140 -25.31 -33.07 -0.80
N GLY A 141 -25.86 -33.89 0.12
CA GLY A 141 -25.10 -34.64 1.12
C GLY A 141 -25.41 -34.37 2.59
N ALA A 142 -26.24 -33.38 2.94
CA ALA A 142 -26.70 -33.14 4.32
C ALA A 142 -28.18 -33.51 4.45
N SER A 143 -28.44 -34.81 4.49
CA SER A 143 -29.79 -35.39 4.52
C SER A 143 -30.44 -35.29 5.89
N SER A 144 -29.67 -35.07 6.96
CA SER A 144 -30.20 -34.91 8.33
C SER A 144 -30.21 -33.46 8.82
N PRO A 145 -31.22 -33.05 9.62
CA PRO A 145 -31.24 -31.74 10.28
C PRO A 145 -30.03 -31.47 11.19
N ALA A 146 -29.44 -32.52 11.75
CA ALA A 146 -28.28 -32.45 12.63
C ALA A 146 -26.99 -32.06 11.88
N GLU A 147 -26.76 -32.61 10.68
CA GLU A 147 -25.62 -32.26 9.83
C GLU A 147 -25.70 -30.81 9.34
N ARG A 148 -26.91 -30.35 8.98
CA ARG A 148 -27.14 -28.96 8.58
C ARG A 148 -26.83 -28.00 9.73
N LYS A 149 -27.24 -28.33 10.95
CA LYS A 149 -26.93 -27.52 12.14
C LYS A 149 -25.44 -27.50 12.43
N ALA A 150 -24.76 -28.65 12.41
CA ALA A 150 -23.33 -28.72 12.64
C ALA A 150 -22.52 -27.95 11.58
N TYR A 151 -22.98 -27.92 10.33
CA TYR A 151 -22.36 -27.12 9.26
C TYR A 151 -22.62 -25.63 9.44
N ALA A 152 -23.84 -25.22 9.81
CA ALA A 152 -24.16 -23.84 10.14
C ALA A 152 -23.32 -23.33 11.33
N ASP A 153 -23.15 -24.12 12.38
CA ASP A 153 -22.35 -23.77 13.55
C ASP A 153 -20.87 -23.59 13.16
N LYS A 154 -20.33 -24.45 12.28
CA LYS A 154 -18.98 -24.30 11.72
C LYS A 154 -18.81 -23.01 10.92
N LEU A 155 -19.79 -22.68 10.07
CA LEU A 155 -19.75 -21.45 9.28
C LEU A 155 -19.88 -20.21 10.16
N GLN A 156 -20.68 -20.25 11.23
CA GLN A 156 -20.77 -19.15 12.20
C GLN A 156 -19.45 -18.91 12.93
N LEU A 157 -18.78 -19.98 13.38
CA LEU A 157 -17.45 -19.87 14.00
C LEU A 157 -16.44 -19.28 13.02
N ALA A 158 -16.39 -19.78 11.78
CA ALA A 158 -15.50 -19.25 10.74
C ALA A 158 -15.80 -17.77 10.42
N LEU A 159 -17.07 -17.37 10.38
CA LEU A 159 -17.48 -15.98 10.16
C LEU A 159 -16.95 -15.06 11.26
N GLN A 160 -17.00 -15.49 12.52
CA GLN A 160 -16.43 -14.73 13.64
C GLN A 160 -14.91 -14.64 13.54
N GLU A 161 -14.22 -15.76 13.26
CA GLU A 161 -12.76 -15.80 13.12
C GLU A 161 -12.26 -14.90 11.98
N TYR A 162 -12.91 -14.95 10.81
CA TYR A 162 -12.56 -14.07 9.68
C TYR A 162 -12.87 -12.61 9.99
N GLY A 163 -13.95 -12.32 10.72
CA GLY A 163 -14.28 -10.98 11.18
C GLY A 163 -13.22 -10.39 12.10
N GLU A 164 -12.77 -11.15 13.10
CA GLU A 164 -11.69 -10.72 14.01
C GLU A 164 -10.34 -10.60 13.29
N SER A 165 -10.03 -11.54 12.40
CA SER A 165 -8.81 -11.51 11.58
C SER A 165 -8.79 -10.29 10.64
N ALA A 166 -9.93 -9.92 10.05
CA ALA A 166 -10.06 -8.72 9.23
C ALA A 166 -9.86 -7.44 10.05
N LYS A 167 -10.42 -7.37 11.27
CA LYS A 167 -10.20 -6.24 12.19
C LYS A 167 -8.73 -6.10 12.57
N TRP A 168 -8.07 -7.22 12.89
CA TRP A 168 -6.64 -7.22 13.21
C TRP A 168 -5.79 -6.76 12.03
N ALA A 169 -6.05 -7.30 10.83
CA ALA A 169 -5.36 -6.90 9.61
C ALA A 169 -5.55 -5.40 9.31
N ARG A 170 -6.77 -4.86 9.49
CA ARG A 170 -7.06 -3.42 9.33
C ARG A 170 -6.25 -2.54 10.30
N ARG A 171 -6.10 -2.96 11.56
CA ARG A 171 -5.27 -2.23 12.54
C ARG A 171 -3.81 -2.19 12.11
N LYS A 172 -3.26 -3.33 11.65
CA LYS A 172 -1.88 -3.42 11.16
C LYS A 172 -1.67 -2.62 9.87
N GLU A 173 -2.58 -2.72 8.91
CA GLU A 173 -2.58 -1.89 7.70
C GLU A 173 -2.53 -0.39 8.05
N SER A 174 -3.39 0.06 8.97
CA SER A 174 -3.41 1.46 9.40
C SER A 174 -2.08 1.88 10.02
N LEU A 175 -1.47 1.05 10.86
CA LEU A 175 -0.17 1.33 11.47
C LEU A 175 0.93 1.42 10.41
N TYR A 176 1.05 0.43 9.53
CA TYR A 176 2.11 0.40 8.52
C TYR A 176 1.91 1.47 7.44
N SER A 177 0.67 1.79 7.07
CA SER A 177 0.39 2.92 6.16
C SER A 177 0.80 4.26 6.78
N PHE A 178 0.56 4.46 8.07
CA PHE A 178 1.00 5.64 8.79
C PHE A 178 2.53 5.73 8.84
N LEU A 179 3.21 4.65 9.24
CA LEU A 179 4.67 4.58 9.31
C LEU A 179 5.31 4.81 7.93
N TRP A 180 4.76 4.21 6.88
CA TRP A 180 5.24 4.38 5.52
C TRP A 180 5.11 5.84 5.05
N ARG A 181 3.93 6.44 5.17
CA ARG A 181 3.67 7.81 4.71
C ARG A 181 4.46 8.85 5.52
N ARG A 182 4.44 8.73 6.85
CA ARG A 182 5.13 9.66 7.75
C ARG A 182 6.63 9.46 7.70
N GLY A 183 7.11 8.22 7.65
CA GLY A 183 8.53 7.90 7.52
C GLY A 183 9.10 8.43 6.20
N GLY A 184 8.41 8.23 5.07
CA GLY A 184 8.86 8.78 3.79
C GLY A 184 8.87 10.32 3.75
N LEU A 185 7.91 10.99 4.38
CA LEU A 185 7.95 12.45 4.54
C LEU A 185 9.09 12.90 5.46
N ALA A 186 9.26 12.23 6.60
CA ALA A 186 10.32 12.53 7.57
C ALA A 186 11.70 12.35 6.94
N ALA A 187 11.93 11.30 6.14
CA ALA A 187 13.19 11.09 5.42
C ALA A 187 13.54 12.28 4.51
N ARG A 188 12.58 12.73 3.70
CA ARG A 188 12.76 13.86 2.78
C ARG A 188 13.03 15.17 3.51
N LEU A 189 12.26 15.45 4.56
CA LEU A 189 12.43 16.67 5.37
C LEU A 189 13.76 16.65 6.14
N ALA A 190 14.15 15.50 6.69
CA ALA A 190 15.41 15.33 7.40
C ALA A 190 16.60 15.50 6.44
N PHE A 191 16.52 14.93 5.22
CA PHE A 191 17.55 15.14 4.20
C PHE A 191 17.73 16.62 3.84
N LEU A 192 16.63 17.32 3.52
CA LEU A 192 16.68 18.74 3.16
C LEU A 192 17.21 19.60 4.31
N THR A 193 16.72 19.36 5.53
CA THR A 193 17.21 20.06 6.72
C THR A 193 18.69 19.81 6.96
N GLY A 194 19.13 18.56 6.84
CA GLY A 194 20.54 18.17 6.97
C GLY A 194 21.43 18.87 5.95
N MET A 195 20.99 18.96 4.68
CA MET A 195 21.70 19.69 3.63
C MET A 195 21.83 21.18 3.94
N VAL A 196 20.74 21.83 4.36
CA VAL A 196 20.76 23.26 4.73
C VAL A 196 21.74 23.50 5.87
N LEU A 197 21.69 22.70 6.94
CA LEU A 197 22.59 22.82 8.07
C LEU A 197 24.07 22.60 7.68
N LEU A 198 24.33 21.60 6.83
CA LEU A 198 25.68 21.31 6.34
C LEU A 198 26.23 22.45 5.48
N VAL A 199 25.42 23.02 4.59
CA VAL A 199 25.81 24.16 3.76
C VAL A 199 26.03 25.41 4.63
N SER A 200 25.17 25.68 5.60
CA SER A 200 25.36 26.80 6.53
C SER A 200 26.66 26.65 7.34
N PHE A 201 26.97 25.44 7.80
CA PHE A 201 28.26 25.15 8.45
C PHE A 201 29.44 25.42 7.52
N ALA A 202 29.37 24.95 6.27
CA ALA A 202 30.43 25.15 5.28
C ALA A 202 30.65 26.65 5.00
N VAL A 203 29.59 27.42 4.74
CA VAL A 203 29.68 28.87 4.48
C VAL A 203 30.28 29.63 5.66
N ALA A 204 30.00 29.22 6.90
CA ALA A 204 30.56 29.87 8.09
C ALA A 204 32.03 29.49 8.37
N ASN A 205 32.58 28.50 7.67
CA ASN A 205 33.94 27.97 7.86
C ASN A 205 34.79 28.01 6.58
N ILE A 206 34.31 28.67 5.53
CA ILE A 206 35.12 29.13 4.39
C ILE A 206 35.82 30.42 4.80
#